data_AF-A0A1Q4X5N3-F1
#
_entry.id   AF-A0A1Q4X5N3-F1
#
_cell.length_a   1.000
_cell.length_b   1.000
_cell.length_c   1.000
_cell.angle_alpha   90.00
_cell.angle_beta   90.00
_cell.angle_gamma   90.00
#
_symmetry.space_group_name_H-M   'P 1'
#
loop_
_entity.id
_entity.type
_entity.pdbx_description
1 polymer ?
#
loop_
_entity_poly.entity_id
_entity_poly.type
_entity_poly.pdbx_seq_one_letter_code
_entity_poly.pdbx_strand_id
1 'polypeptide(L)'
;MPRQMTCPACGEEEDLVGERTQEGIRIRCGVCAARWDRDTPYTCATCQGQDIHMRPQALTQYSRGTQLSIVSLHYIPLCAECDADMLARANQQKPVPGQYQSAAVVRRGDAGEGESTLILPR
;
A
#
# COMPACT_ATOMS: atom_id res chain seq x y z
N MET A 1 -7.40 14.37 0.94
CA MET A 1 -8.60 13.56 0.69
C MET A 1 -8.84 12.67 1.90
N PRO A 2 -10.04 12.67 2.51
CA PRO A 2 -10.35 11.73 3.58
C PRO A 2 -10.22 10.30 3.05
N ARG A 3 -9.52 9.42 3.79
CA ARG A 3 -9.50 7.99 3.48
C ARG A 3 -10.91 7.44 3.72
N GLN A 4 -11.58 7.00 2.67
CA GLN A 4 -12.83 6.26 2.77
C GLN A 4 -12.54 4.94 3.52
N MET A 5 -13.35 4.62 4.51
CA MET A 5 -13.14 3.50 5.42
C MET A 5 -14.39 2.65 5.39
N THR A 6 -14.22 1.35 5.20
CA THR A 6 -15.31 0.40 5.01
C THR A 6 -15.19 -0.71 6.06
N CYS A 7 -16.32 -1.20 6.56
CA CYS A 7 -16.35 -2.32 7.49
C CYS A 7 -15.84 -3.60 6.79
N PRO A 8 -14.81 -4.27 7.32
CA PRO A 8 -14.24 -5.46 6.69
C PRO A 8 -15.18 -6.68 6.74
N ALA A 9 -16.22 -6.64 7.57
CA ALA A 9 -17.16 -7.76 7.73
C ALA A 9 -18.42 -7.63 6.86
N CYS A 10 -19.00 -6.43 6.75
CA CYS A 10 -20.29 -6.22 6.08
C CYS A 10 -20.29 -5.15 4.98
N GLY A 11 -19.17 -4.48 4.73
CA GLY A 11 -19.08 -3.44 3.70
C GLY A 11 -19.70 -2.10 4.07
N GLU A 12 -20.10 -1.88 5.32
CA GLU A 12 -20.70 -0.62 5.79
C GLU A 12 -19.69 0.53 5.76
N GLU A 13 -20.09 1.71 5.26
CA GLU A 13 -19.21 2.87 5.08
C GLU A 13 -19.64 4.10 5.88
N GLU A 14 -20.92 4.18 6.25
CA GLU A 14 -21.49 5.38 6.86
C GLU A 14 -21.58 5.21 8.39
N ASP A 15 -22.10 4.08 8.86
CA ASP A 15 -22.30 3.82 10.29
C ASP A 15 -21.06 3.21 10.96
N LEU A 16 -19.99 4.00 10.98
CA LEU A 16 -18.70 3.66 11.59
C LEU A 16 -18.39 4.60 12.76
N VAL A 17 -18.25 4.03 13.96
CA VAL A 17 -17.94 4.79 15.19
C VAL A 17 -16.50 4.52 15.60
N GLY A 18 -15.69 5.58 15.70
CA GLY A 18 -14.33 5.51 16.21
C GLY A 18 -14.26 5.78 17.72
N GLU A 19 -13.59 4.91 18.45
CA GLU A 19 -13.26 5.06 19.87
C GLU A 19 -11.75 5.17 20.05
N ARG A 20 -11.29 6.17 20.81
CA ARG A 20 -9.86 6.31 21.15
C ARG A 20 -9.53 5.39 22.33
N THR A 21 -8.54 4.53 22.14
CA THR A 21 -7.99 3.63 23.17
C THR A 21 -6.52 4.03 23.45
N GLN A 22 -5.89 3.39 24.44
CA GLN A 22 -4.46 3.61 24.71
C GLN A 22 -3.56 3.13 23.55
N GLU A 23 -4.05 2.22 22.71
CA GLU A 23 -3.32 1.55 21.63
C GLU A 23 -3.60 2.17 20.25
N GLY A 24 -4.53 3.12 20.14
CA GLY A 24 -4.91 3.77 18.89
C GLY A 24 -6.41 4.00 18.76
N ILE A 25 -6.89 4.20 17.53
CA ILE A 25 -8.32 4.34 17.26
C ILE A 25 -8.91 2.97 16.93
N ARG A 26 -9.89 2.51 17.70
CA ARG A 26 -10.68 1.31 17.40
C ARG A 26 -11.99 1.71 16.75
N ILE A 27 -12.29 1.14 15.60
CA ILE A 27 -13.55 1.35 14.88
C ILE A 27 -14.54 0.26 15.26
N ARG A 28 -15.80 0.63 15.44
CA ARG A 28 -16.95 -0.25 15.56
C ARG A 28 -17.96 0.05 14.46
N CYS A 29 -18.41 -0.97 13.74
CA CYS A 29 -19.53 -0.86 12.82
C CYS A 29 -20.86 -0.85 13.62
N GLY A 30 -21.74 0.11 13.35
CA GLY A 30 -23.07 0.18 13.96
C GLY A 30 -24.05 -0.87 13.43
N VAL A 31 -23.86 -1.36 12.21
CA VAL A 31 -24.72 -2.37 11.57
C VAL A 31 -24.42 -3.79 12.04
N CYS A 32 -23.15 -4.23 11.97
CA CYS A 32 -22.77 -5.61 12.29
C CYS A 32 -22.02 -5.79 13.62
N ALA A 33 -21.78 -4.69 14.35
CA ALA A 33 -21.03 -4.66 15.60
C ALA A 33 -19.55 -5.13 15.51
N ALA A 34 -19.02 -5.39 14.31
CA ALA A 34 -17.61 -5.73 14.12
C ALA A 34 -16.71 -4.62 14.66
N ARG A 35 -15.57 -5.00 15.25
CA ARG A 35 -14.59 -4.07 15.82
C ARG A 35 -13.20 -4.35 15.26
N TRP A 36 -12.51 -3.33 14.78
CA TRP A 36 -11.16 -3.43 14.24
C TRP A 36 -10.37 -2.16 14.53
N ASP A 37 -9.05 -2.25 14.60
CA ASP A 37 -8.21 -1.09 14.85
C ASP A 37 -8.00 -0.32 13.53
N ARG A 38 -8.32 0.98 13.55
CA ARG A 38 -8.13 1.90 12.42
C ARG A 38 -6.68 1.93 11.97
N ASP A 39 -5.80 1.89 12.95
CA ASP A 39 -4.35 2.01 12.80
C ASP A 39 -3.69 0.63 12.95
N THR A 40 -4.36 -0.46 12.53
CA THR A 40 -3.74 -1.79 12.52
C THR A 40 -2.38 -1.66 11.81
N PRO A 41 -1.25 -1.92 12.49
CA PRO A 41 0.05 -1.80 11.86
C PRO A 41 0.06 -2.75 10.68
N TYR A 42 0.45 -2.23 9.51
CA TYR A 42 0.68 -3.07 8.34
C TYR A 42 1.57 -4.23 8.78
N THR A 43 1.09 -5.46 8.67
CA THR A 43 1.96 -6.63 8.76
C THR A 43 2.41 -6.95 7.36
N CYS A 44 3.67 -7.35 7.22
CA CYS A 44 4.18 -7.76 5.93
C CYS A 44 3.35 -8.94 5.43
N ALA A 45 2.72 -8.81 4.26
CA ALA A 45 1.97 -9.90 3.65
C ALA A 45 2.83 -11.18 3.51
N THR A 46 4.13 -11.02 3.29
CA THR A 46 5.12 -12.10 3.12
C THR A 46 5.63 -12.69 4.44
N CYS A 47 6.27 -11.91 5.32
CA CYS A 47 6.89 -12.45 6.54
C CYS A 47 6.09 -12.20 7.84
N GLN A 48 4.94 -11.52 7.77
CA GLN A 48 4.14 -11.10 8.92
C GLN A 48 4.84 -10.14 9.90
N GLY A 49 6.04 -9.65 9.56
CA GLY A 49 6.76 -8.65 10.34
C GLY A 49 6.03 -7.31 10.40
N GLN A 50 6.20 -6.59 11.51
CA GLN A 50 5.53 -5.31 11.78
C GLN A 50 6.41 -4.08 11.47
N ASP A 51 7.69 -4.30 11.16
CA ASP A 51 8.62 -3.21 10.81
C ASP A 51 8.40 -2.78 9.36
N ILE A 52 7.39 -1.93 9.17
CA ILE A 52 6.94 -1.43 7.87
C ILE A 52 7.18 0.08 7.76
N HIS A 53 7.81 0.49 6.66
CA HIS A 53 8.12 1.88 6.37
C HIS A 53 7.43 2.38 5.11
N MET A 54 6.75 3.51 5.20
CA MET A 54 6.22 4.19 4.01
C MET A 54 7.35 4.89 3.24
N ARG A 55 7.48 4.61 1.94
CA ARG A 55 8.49 5.20 1.05
C ARG A 55 7.91 5.62 -0.30
N PRO A 56 8.47 6.66 -0.95
CA PRO A 56 7.97 7.14 -2.24
C PRO A 56 8.29 6.14 -3.36
N GLN A 57 7.28 5.77 -4.14
CA GLN A 57 7.36 5.04 -5.39
C GLN A 57 7.06 5.97 -6.56
N ALA A 58 7.88 5.88 -7.60
CA ALA A 58 7.74 6.68 -8.80
C ALA A 58 6.58 6.19 -9.66
N LEU A 59 5.69 7.09 -10.05
CA LEU A 59 4.79 6.87 -11.18
C LEU A 59 5.47 7.42 -12.43
N THR A 60 5.69 6.55 -13.42
CA THR A 60 6.40 6.93 -14.64
C THR A 60 5.49 6.87 -15.86
N GLN A 61 5.63 7.83 -16.77
CA GLN A 61 4.92 7.88 -18.04
C GLN A 61 5.88 8.29 -19.16
N TYR A 62 5.59 7.86 -20.38
CA TYR A 62 6.26 8.38 -21.58
C TYR A 62 5.73 9.78 -21.90
N SER A 63 6.59 10.80 -21.80
CA SER A 63 6.21 12.19 -22.06
C SER A 63 6.26 12.53 -23.55
N ARG A 64 7.32 12.10 -24.25
CA ARG A 64 7.48 12.25 -25.71
C ARG A 64 8.38 11.14 -26.27
N GLY A 65 7.90 10.44 -27.29
CA GLY A 65 8.63 9.32 -27.88
C GLY A 65 8.86 8.20 -26.86
N THR A 66 10.10 7.70 -26.79
CA THR A 66 10.51 6.59 -25.90
C THR A 66 11.09 7.05 -24.56
N GLN A 67 11.04 8.35 -24.23
CA GLN A 67 11.58 8.87 -22.98
C GLN A 67 10.64 8.62 -21.80
N LEU A 68 11.05 7.76 -20.87
CA LEU A 68 10.35 7.51 -19.62
C LEU A 68 10.66 8.61 -18.60
N SER A 69 9.64 9.26 -18.06
CA SER A 69 9.76 10.33 -17.07
C SER A 69 8.95 10.02 -15.81
N ILE A 70 9.41 10.47 -14.63
CA ILE A 70 8.61 10.43 -13.41
C ILE A 70 7.59 11.57 -13.47
N VAL A 71 6.30 11.24 -13.42
CA VAL A 71 5.21 12.23 -13.46
C VAL A 71 4.61 12.50 -12.08
N SER A 72 4.75 11.56 -11.13
CA SER A 72 4.34 11.76 -9.74
C SER A 72 5.03 10.77 -8.80
N LEU A 73 4.83 10.99 -7.50
CA LEU A 73 5.22 10.06 -6.44
C LEU A 73 3.97 9.67 -5.64
N HIS A 74 3.87 8.39 -5.27
CA HIS A 74 2.93 7.93 -4.25
C HIS A 74 3.69 7.14 -3.19
N TYR A 75 3.11 6.94 -2.00
CA TYR A 75 3.80 6.24 -0.91
C TYR A 75 3.31 4.80 -0.80
N ILE A 76 4.25 3.86 -0.74
CA ILE A 76 4.00 2.44 -0.54
C ILE A 76 4.63 1.95 0.77
N PRO A 77 4.03 0.95 1.44
CA PRO A 77 4.66 0.30 2.58
C PRO A 77 5.79 -0.62 2.10
N LEU A 78 6.91 -0.66 2.81
CA LEU A 78 8.04 -1.58 2.59
C LEU A 78 8.40 -2.26 3.91
N CYS A 79 8.56 -3.58 3.90
CA CYS A 79 9.05 -4.35 5.03
C CYS A 79 10.57 -4.22 5.16
N ALA A 80 11.06 -3.97 6.37
CA ALA A 80 12.48 -3.87 6.66
C ALA A 80 13.29 -5.12 6.24
N GLU A 81 12.67 -6.30 6.29
CA GLU A 81 13.30 -7.57 5.91
C GLU A 81 13.05 -7.94 4.44
N CYS A 82 11.79 -8.00 4.00
CA CYS A 82 11.46 -8.51 2.67
C CYS A 82 11.75 -7.50 1.55
N ASP A 83 11.71 -6.20 1.84
CA ASP A 83 11.92 -5.11 0.88
C ASP A 83 13.23 -4.35 1.15
N ALA A 84 14.19 -4.98 1.84
CA ALA A 84 15.43 -4.35 2.34
C ALA A 84 16.20 -3.55 1.27
N ASP A 85 16.33 -4.09 0.05
CA ASP A 85 17.02 -3.41 -1.06
C ASP A 85 16.31 -2.12 -1.50
N MET A 86 14.97 -2.17 -1.59
CA MET A 86 14.19 -0.99 -1.96
C MET A 86 14.12 0.02 -0.83
N LEU A 87 14.11 -0.44 0.41
CA LEU A 87 14.21 0.44 1.57
C LEU A 87 15.57 1.16 1.62
N ALA A 88 16.67 0.44 1.39
CA ALA A 88 18.01 1.01 1.31
C ALA A 88 18.14 2.05 0.19
N ARG A 89 17.58 1.75 -0.99
CA ARG A 89 17.47 2.70 -2.11
C ARG A 89 16.69 3.96 -1.70
N ALA A 90 15.52 3.80 -1.09
CA ALA A 90 14.66 4.91 -0.70
C ALA A 90 15.31 5.80 0.39
N ASN A 91 16.09 5.20 1.29
CA ASN A 91 16.87 5.94 2.29
C ASN A 91 17.99 6.80 1.66
N GLN A 92 18.41 6.51 0.42
CA GLN A 92 19.29 7.38 -0.38
C GLN A 92 18.52 8.43 -1.20
N GLN A 93 17.28 8.74 -0.82
CA GLN A 93 16.40 9.69 -1.51
C GLN A 93 16.09 9.32 -2.98
N LYS A 94 16.28 8.04 -3.36
CA LYS A 94 15.91 7.53 -4.68
C LYS A 94 14.55 6.84 -4.57
N PRO A 95 13.52 7.28 -5.30
CA PRO A 95 12.21 6.65 -5.21
C PRO A 95 12.27 5.18 -5.67
N VAL A 96 11.38 4.37 -5.11
CA VAL A 96 11.17 2.99 -5.53
C VAL A 96 10.71 2.97 -6.99
N PRO A 97 11.23 2.07 -7.86
CA PRO A 97 10.76 1.94 -9.23
C PRO A 97 9.26 1.63 -9.30
N GLY A 98 8.55 2.22 -10.27
CA GLY A 98 7.10 2.08 -10.39
C GLY A 98 6.61 0.65 -10.62
N GLN A 99 7.42 -0.19 -11.23
CA GLN A 99 7.13 -1.60 -11.49
C GLN A 99 7.40 -2.52 -10.28
N TYR A 100 7.99 -2.00 -9.20
CA TYR A 100 8.29 -2.81 -8.03
C TYR A 100 7.01 -3.14 -7.25
N GLN A 101 6.84 -4.41 -6.90
CA GLN A 101 5.77 -4.86 -6.03
C GLN A 101 6.31 -5.04 -4.61
N SER A 102 5.73 -4.32 -3.66
CA SER A 102 6.08 -4.43 -2.25
C SER A 102 5.65 -5.77 -1.69
N ALA A 103 6.58 -6.47 -1.05
CA ALA A 103 6.33 -7.72 -0.33
C ALA A 103 5.48 -7.50 0.93
N ALA A 104 5.40 -6.25 1.42
CA ALA A 104 4.49 -5.88 2.49
C ALA A 104 3.01 -5.91 2.06
N VAL A 105 2.73 -5.73 0.76
CA VAL A 105 1.36 -5.70 0.21
C VAL A 105 0.96 -7.01 -0.46
N VAL A 106 1.83 -7.56 -1.31
CA VAL A 106 1.52 -8.73 -2.14
C VAL A 106 2.24 -9.96 -1.60
N ARG A 107 1.50 -11.06 -1.42
CA ARG A 107 2.11 -12.35 -1.08
C ARG A 107 2.82 -12.90 -2.31
N ARG A 108 4.05 -13.41 -2.13
CA ARG A 108 4.89 -14.02 -3.19
C ARG A 108 4.21 -15.12 -4.04
N GLY A 109 3.06 -15.65 -3.63
CA GLY A 109 2.27 -16.65 -4.34
C GLY A 109 1.00 -16.13 -5.03
N ASP A 110 0.71 -14.83 -4.93
CA ASP A 110 -0.47 -14.16 -5.51
C ASP A 110 -0.08 -13.14 -6.58
N ALA A 111 1.11 -13.31 -7.16
CA ALA A 111 1.50 -12.61 -8.38
C ALA A 111 0.68 -13.16 -9.56
N GLY A 112 -0.64 -12.94 -9.52
CA GLY A 112 -1.48 -12.98 -10.70
C GLY A 112 -0.84 -12.05 -11.71
N GLU A 113 -0.58 -12.59 -12.90
CA GLU A 113 0.04 -11.93 -14.02
C GLU A 113 -0.46 -10.49 -14.10
N GLY A 114 0.41 -9.57 -13.68
CA GLY A 114 0.21 -8.16 -13.95
C GLY A 114 0.31 -8.06 -15.46
N GLU A 115 -0.84 -8.14 -16.12
CA GLU A 115 -0.99 -7.83 -17.53
C GLU A 115 -0.53 -6.39 -17.66
N SER A 116 0.76 -6.25 -17.98
CA SER A 116 1.29 -5.06 -18.58
C SER A 116 0.61 -5.01 -19.93
N THR A 117 -0.60 -4.47 -19.98
CA THR A 117 -1.25 -4.08 -21.22
C THR A 117 -0.46 -2.87 -21.75
N LEU A 118 0.78 -3.12 -22.16
CA LEU A 118 1.46 -2.34 -23.17
C LEU A 118 0.64 -2.57 -24.44
N ILE A 119 -0.40 -1.76 -24.62
CA ILE A 119 -1.02 -1.58 -25.92
C ILE A 119 0.06 -0.93 -26.79
N LEU A 120 0.87 -1.76 -27.44
CA LEU A 120 1.77 -1.35 -28.50
C LEU A 120 0.89 -0.94 -29.69
N PRO A 121 0.96 0.32 -30.17
CA PRO A 121 0.34 0.66 -31.44
C PRO A 121 1.06 -0.08 -32.57
N ARG A 122 0.28 -0.70 -33.45
CA ARG A 122 0.74 -1.38 -34.67
C ARG A 122 1.32 -0.39 -35.67
#